data_AF-A0A8T4SQI6-F1
#
_entry.id   AF-A0A8T4SQI6-F1
#
_cell.length_a   1.000
_cell.length_b   1.000
_cell.length_c   1.000
_cell.angle_alpha   90.00
_cell.angle_beta   90.00
_cell.angle_gamma   90.00
#
_symmetry.space_group_name_H-M   'P 1'
#
loop_
_entity.id
_entity.type
_entity.pdbx_description
1 polymer ?
#
loop_
_entity_poly.entity_id
_entity_poly.type
_entity_poly.pdbx_seq_one_letter_code
_entity_poly.pdbx_strand_id
1 'polypeptide(L)'
;MKWYQQKWWKKLFKETPRKKLDSEQELQAMIDFLGDIKADVKTLYRDLKTLLELEQERQVAASGIVHININTQAKLLDKIIEQYEFMESDVAINGLRLKHLAEKLLEEAQQQGMGDLAEEKQKKWRLD
;
A
#
# COMPACT_ATOMS: atom_id res chain seq x y z
N MET A 1 -3.94 4.91 -50.78
CA MET A 1 -3.91 3.63 -50.03
C MET A 1 -2.96 3.79 -48.86
N LYS A 2 -3.42 3.55 -47.62
CA LYS A 2 -2.64 3.79 -46.39
C LYS A 2 -1.78 2.57 -46.03
N TRP A 3 -0.48 2.65 -46.27
CA TRP A 3 0.52 1.60 -45.99
C TRP A 3 1.02 1.57 -44.52
N TYR A 4 0.42 2.36 -43.63
CA TYR A 4 0.94 2.58 -42.27
C TYR A 4 0.06 2.00 -41.15
N GLN A 5 -0.98 1.23 -41.51
CA GLN A 5 -1.79 0.56 -40.51
C GLN A 5 -1.15 -0.76 -40.08
N GLN A 6 -0.85 -0.82 -38.77
CA GLN A 6 -0.75 -2.01 -37.94
C GLN A 6 0.59 -2.77 -37.99
N LYS A 7 1.38 -2.64 -36.92
CA LYS A 7 1.93 -3.76 -36.10
C LYS A 7 3.11 -3.39 -35.20
N TRP A 8 3.76 -2.23 -35.40
CA TRP A 8 4.98 -1.93 -34.64
C TRP A 8 4.71 -1.45 -33.20
N TRP A 9 3.70 -0.63 -32.98
CA TRP A 9 3.31 -0.16 -31.63
C TRP A 9 2.83 -1.31 -30.72
N LYS A 10 2.17 -2.33 -31.29
CA LYS A 10 1.72 -3.52 -30.54
C LYS A 10 2.86 -4.39 -30.01
N LYS A 11 4.09 -4.23 -30.52
CA LYS A 11 5.29 -4.91 -29.97
C LYS A 11 5.90 -4.19 -28.78
N LEU A 12 5.65 -2.89 -28.61
CA LEU A 12 6.10 -2.11 -27.44
C LEU A 12 5.22 -2.36 -26.21
N PHE A 13 3.96 -2.76 -26.41
CA PHE A 13 3.03 -3.16 -25.35
C PHE A 13 2.80 -4.67 -25.35
N LYS A 14 3.87 -5.47 -25.40
CA LYS A 14 3.72 -6.87 -25.01
C LYS A 14 3.33 -6.85 -23.53
N GLU A 15 2.08 -7.19 -23.24
CA GLU A 15 1.66 -7.50 -21.88
C GLU A 15 2.67 -8.48 -21.30
N THR A 16 3.42 -8.03 -20.30
CA THR A 16 4.32 -8.90 -19.56
C THR A 16 3.45 -10.08 -19.10
N PRO A 17 3.80 -11.33 -19.45
CA PRO A 17 2.99 -12.48 -19.07
C PRO A 17 2.78 -12.40 -17.56
N ARG A 18 1.51 -12.33 -17.13
CA ARG A 18 1.15 -12.26 -15.72
C ARG A 18 1.88 -13.40 -15.02
N LYS A 19 2.80 -13.06 -14.12
CA LYS A 19 3.57 -14.05 -13.37
C LYS A 19 2.55 -14.96 -12.67
N LYS A 20 2.73 -16.28 -12.80
CA LYS A 20 1.79 -17.24 -12.20
C LYS A 20 1.74 -16.96 -10.70
N LEU A 21 0.58 -16.53 -10.22
CA LEU A 21 0.41 -16.09 -8.84
C LEU A 21 0.39 -17.32 -7.93
N ASP A 22 1.33 -17.36 -6.99
CA ASP A 22 1.38 -18.38 -5.95
C ASP A 22 0.57 -17.85 -4.74
N SER A 23 -0.64 -18.35 -4.58
CA SER A 23 -1.57 -17.84 -3.57
C SER A 23 -1.03 -18.00 -2.16
N GLU A 24 -0.26 -19.06 -1.90
CA GLU A 24 0.31 -19.33 -0.58
C GLU A 24 1.39 -18.30 -0.26
N GLN A 25 2.28 -18.00 -1.21
CA GLN A 25 3.31 -16.97 -1.04
C GLN A 25 2.70 -15.57 -0.84
N GLU A 26 1.64 -15.24 -1.58
CA GLU A 26 0.95 -13.95 -1.41
C GLU A 26 0.27 -13.84 -0.04
N LEU A 27 -0.38 -14.91 0.43
CA LEU A 27 -0.96 -14.95 1.77
C LEU A 27 0.11 -14.83 2.86
N GLN A 28 1.23 -15.55 2.73
CA GLN A 28 2.33 -15.47 3.69
C GLN A 28 2.92 -14.06 3.75
N ALA A 29 3.16 -13.42 2.61
CA ALA A 29 3.67 -12.05 2.58
C ALA A 29 2.72 -11.04 3.24
N MET A 30 1.41 -11.20 3.08
CA MET A 30 0.42 -10.37 3.79
C MET A 30 0.45 -10.63 5.30
N ILE A 31 0.61 -11.89 5.73
CA ILE A 31 0.75 -12.24 7.15
C ILE A 31 2.00 -11.59 7.74
N ASP A 32 3.13 -11.70 7.05
CA ASP A 32 4.41 -11.12 7.47
C ASP A 32 4.28 -9.59 7.58
N PHE A 33 3.72 -8.94 6.56
CA PHE A 33 3.42 -7.50 6.58
C PHE A 33 2.54 -7.09 7.77
N LEU A 34 1.48 -7.84 8.06
CA LEU A 34 0.61 -7.57 9.21
C LEU A 34 1.33 -7.77 10.56
N GLY A 35 2.34 -8.64 10.59
CA GLY A 35 3.25 -8.78 11.73
C GLY A 35 4.13 -7.55 11.91
N ASP A 36 4.74 -7.07 10.82
CA ASP A 36 5.70 -5.97 10.81
C ASP A 36 5.04 -4.61 11.05
N ILE A 37 3.90 -4.34 10.42
CA ILE A 37 3.17 -3.07 10.55
C ILE A 37 2.80 -2.75 12.01
N LYS A 38 2.60 -3.77 12.85
CA LYS A 38 2.33 -3.58 14.27
C LYS A 38 3.49 -2.88 14.98
N ALA A 39 4.73 -3.21 14.62
CA ALA A 39 5.92 -2.59 15.18
C ALA A 39 6.08 -1.16 14.65
N ASP A 40 5.82 -0.95 13.37
CA ASP A 40 5.91 0.35 12.71
C ASP A 40 4.87 1.33 13.27
N VAL A 41 3.61 0.91 13.37
CA VAL A 41 2.53 1.70 13.97
C VAL A 41 2.86 2.10 15.40
N LYS A 42 3.47 1.19 16.18
CA LYS A 42 3.88 1.50 17.57
C LYS A 42 4.98 2.57 17.60
N THR A 43 5.93 2.50 16.67
CA THR A 43 7.00 3.49 16.54
C THR A 43 6.46 4.85 16.14
N LEU A 44 5.59 4.87 15.12
CA LEU A 44 4.94 6.06 14.60
C LEU A 44 4.07 6.76 15.66
N TYR A 45 3.30 5.98 16.43
CA TYR A 45 2.50 6.48 17.54
C TYR A 45 3.38 7.18 18.60
N ARG A 46 4.51 6.58 18.96
CA ARG A 46 5.45 7.19 19.93
C ARG A 46 6.00 8.50 19.37
N ASP A 47 6.44 8.50 18.13
CA ASP A 47 7.06 9.66 17.50
C ASP A 47 6.04 10.82 17.34
N LEU A 48 4.78 10.52 16.99
CA LEU A 48 3.68 11.50 16.99
C LEU A 48 3.38 12.05 18.39
N LYS A 49 3.44 11.21 19.43
CA LYS A 49 3.26 11.67 20.82
C LYS A 49 4.38 12.62 21.23
N THR A 50 5.63 12.31 20.88
CA THR A 50 6.77 13.22 21.12
C THR A 50 6.60 14.52 20.36
N LEU A 51 6.13 14.49 19.11
CA LEU A 51 5.86 15.71 18.35
C LEU A 51 4.77 16.57 19.02
N LEU A 52 3.73 15.95 19.55
CA LEU A 52 2.69 16.65 20.31
C LEU A 52 3.23 17.31 21.58
N GLU A 53 4.10 16.63 22.32
CA GLU A 53 4.75 17.18 23.52
C GLU A 53 5.63 18.40 23.14
N LEU A 54 6.44 18.28 22.09
CA LEU A 54 7.25 19.38 21.57
C LEU A 54 6.41 20.58 21.12
N GLU A 55 5.24 20.32 20.52
CA GLU A 55 4.30 21.36 20.11
C GLU A 55 3.71 22.12 21.30
N GLN A 56 3.34 21.41 22.36
CA GLN A 56 2.86 22.00 23.61
C GLN A 56 3.95 22.86 24.26
N GLU A 57 5.20 22.38 24.29
CA GLU A 57 6.34 23.14 24.81
C GLU A 57 6.57 24.43 24.01
N ARG A 58 6.49 24.36 22.67
CA ARG A 58 6.68 25.51 21.79
C ARG A 58 5.68 26.62 22.09
N GLN A 59 4.44 26.28 22.38
CA GLN A 59 3.37 27.25 22.66
C GLN A 59 3.61 28.06 23.94
N VAL A 60 4.38 27.51 24.89
CA VAL A 60 4.66 28.16 26.18
C VAL A 60 6.10 28.71 26.28
N ALA A 61 6.95 28.46 25.28
CA ALA A 61 8.36 28.83 25.31
C ALA A 61 8.63 30.31 24.94
N ALA A 62 9.60 30.92 25.64
CA ALA A 62 10.12 32.25 25.31
C ALA A 62 11.12 32.20 24.13
N SER A 63 11.31 33.34 23.45
CA SER A 63 11.87 33.49 22.09
C SER A 63 13.18 32.77 21.77
N GLY A 64 14.07 32.52 22.74
CA GLY A 64 15.33 31.83 22.52
C GLY A 64 15.23 30.31 22.35
N ILE A 65 14.28 29.65 23.02
CA ILE A 65 14.12 28.19 23.02
C ILE A 65 13.29 27.71 21.82
N VAL A 66 12.46 28.61 21.27
CA VAL A 66 11.54 28.33 20.16
C VAL A 66 12.28 27.83 18.91
N HIS A 67 13.43 28.40 18.56
CA HIS A 67 14.18 27.99 17.38
C HIS A 67 14.74 26.57 17.48
N ILE A 68 15.24 26.17 18.66
CA ILE A 68 15.76 24.82 18.89
C ILE A 68 14.60 23.81 18.87
N ASN A 69 13.47 24.16 19.48
CA ASN A 69 12.27 23.34 19.48
C ASN A 69 11.74 23.13 18.04
N ILE A 70 11.60 24.20 17.23
CA ILE A 70 11.17 24.09 15.82
C ILE A 70 12.10 23.19 15.00
N ASN A 71 13.42 23.32 15.13
CA ASN A 71 14.36 22.46 14.40
C ASN A 71 14.22 20.99 14.80
N THR A 72 13.92 20.72 16.07
CA THR A 72 13.71 19.35 16.58
C THR A 72 12.40 18.78 16.05
N GLN A 73 11.32 19.57 16.07
CA GLN A 73 10.04 19.21 15.49
C GLN A 73 10.15 18.91 13.99
N ALA A 74 10.88 19.75 13.23
CA ALA A 74 11.05 19.56 11.78
C ALA A 74 11.71 18.21 11.46
N LYS A 75 12.82 17.87 12.14
CA LYS A 75 13.50 16.58 11.97
C LYS A 75 12.62 15.38 12.34
N LEU A 76 11.83 15.52 13.41
CA LEU A 76 10.91 14.47 13.83
C LEU A 76 9.76 14.31 12.83
N LEU A 77 9.27 15.41 12.28
CA LEU A 77 8.22 15.42 11.28
C LEU A 77 8.68 14.79 9.95
N ASP A 78 9.90 15.09 9.49
CA ASP A 78 10.48 14.46 8.29
C ASP A 78 10.49 12.92 8.44
N LYS A 79 10.92 12.43 9.60
CA LYS A 79 10.93 11.00 9.91
C LYS A 79 9.52 10.39 9.94
N ILE A 80 8.55 11.10 10.53
CA ILE A 80 7.16 10.65 10.60
C ILE A 80 6.55 10.55 9.19
N ILE A 81 6.81 11.55 8.34
CA ILE A 81 6.33 11.58 6.95
C ILE A 81 6.89 10.39 6.19
N GLU A 82 8.20 10.18 6.23
CA GLU A 82 8.86 9.06 5.57
C GLU A 82 8.26 7.70 6.00
N GLN A 83 8.02 7.50 7.29
CA GLN A 83 7.39 6.28 7.81
C GLN A 83 5.94 6.11 7.34
N TYR A 84 5.16 7.18 7.27
CA TYR A 84 3.80 7.14 6.74
C TYR A 84 3.78 6.78 5.25
N GLU A 85 4.69 7.34 4.46
CA GLU A 85 4.80 7.04 3.02
C GLU A 85 5.15 5.56 2.78
N PHE A 86 6.10 5.00 3.53
CA PHE A 86 6.41 3.57 3.46
C PHE A 86 5.21 2.70 3.84
N MET A 87 4.54 3.03 4.94
CA MET A 87 3.36 2.29 5.39
C MET A 87 2.22 2.36 4.36
N GLU A 88 1.96 3.53 3.77
CA GLU A 88 0.95 3.68 2.71
C GLU A 88 1.28 2.82 1.49
N SER A 89 2.54 2.87 1.03
CA SER A 89 3.02 2.05 -0.09
C SER A 89 2.83 0.56 0.19
N ASP A 90 3.21 0.08 1.38
CA ASP A 90 3.09 -1.33 1.73
C ASP A 90 1.64 -1.77 1.88
N VAL A 91 0.77 -0.94 2.47
CA VAL A 91 -0.69 -1.19 2.52
C VAL A 91 -1.26 -1.29 1.11
N ALA A 92 -0.86 -0.40 0.20
CA ALA A 92 -1.32 -0.42 -1.19
C ALA A 92 -0.87 -1.69 -1.92
N ILE A 93 0.40 -2.09 -1.77
CA ILE A 93 0.94 -3.33 -2.36
C ILE A 93 0.15 -4.54 -1.85
N ASN A 94 -0.09 -4.64 -0.54
CA ASN A 94 -0.84 -5.75 0.04
C ASN A 94 -2.33 -5.73 -0.39
N GLY A 95 -2.91 -4.55 -0.60
CA GLY A 95 -4.23 -4.41 -1.21
C GLY A 95 -4.29 -5.01 -2.63
N LEU A 96 -3.24 -4.81 -3.44
CA LEU A 96 -3.13 -5.43 -4.77
C LEU A 96 -3.00 -6.95 -4.68
N ARG A 97 -2.19 -7.47 -3.74
CA ARG A 97 -2.08 -8.92 -3.50
C ARG A 97 -3.44 -9.55 -3.20
N LEU A 98 -4.23 -8.90 -2.34
CA LEU A 98 -5.57 -9.38 -1.98
C LEU A 98 -6.54 -9.34 -3.17
N LYS A 99 -6.49 -8.28 -3.99
CA LYS A 99 -7.29 -8.20 -5.23
C LYS A 99 -6.94 -9.36 -6.18
N HIS A 100 -5.66 -9.60 -6.44
CA HIS A 100 -5.26 -10.69 -7.33
C HIS A 100 -5.63 -12.08 -6.79
N LEU A 101 -5.53 -12.29 -5.47
CA LEU A 101 -6.00 -13.52 -4.82
C LEU A 101 -7.50 -13.72 -5.02
N ALA A 102 -8.28 -12.66 -4.87
CA ALA A 102 -9.71 -12.68 -5.10
C ALA A 102 -10.04 -13.01 -6.56
N GLU A 103 -9.38 -12.38 -7.54
CA GLU A 103 -9.53 -12.69 -8.97
C GLU A 103 -9.24 -14.16 -9.27
N LYS A 104 -8.11 -14.68 -8.79
CA LYS A 104 -7.72 -16.08 -8.99
C LYS A 104 -8.76 -17.04 -8.39
N LEU A 105 -9.29 -16.73 -7.21
CA LEU A 105 -10.33 -17.54 -6.59
C LEU A 105 -11.63 -17.56 -7.42
N LEU A 106 -12.00 -16.43 -8.05
CA LEU A 106 -13.15 -16.36 -8.95
C LEU A 106 -12.90 -17.17 -10.23
N GLU A 107 -11.71 -17.09 -10.80
CA GLU A 107 -11.31 -17.89 -11.97
C GLU A 107 -11.40 -19.40 -11.67
N GLU A 108 -10.87 -19.82 -10.52
CA GLU A 108 -10.94 -21.21 -10.05
C GLU A 108 -12.40 -21.65 -9.80
N ALA A 109 -13.21 -20.81 -9.16
CA ALA A 109 -14.63 -21.09 -8.93
C ALA A 109 -15.39 -21.29 -10.26
N GLN A 110 -15.15 -20.45 -11.27
CA GLN A 110 -15.74 -20.61 -12.60
C GLN A 110 -15.30 -21.92 -13.26
N GLN A 111 -14.02 -22.28 -13.16
CA GLN A 111 -13.49 -23.53 -13.72
C GLN A 111 -14.09 -24.78 -13.05
N GLN A 112 -14.46 -24.68 -11.77
CA GLN A 112 -15.11 -25.76 -11.02
C GLN A 112 -16.64 -25.78 -11.17
N GLY A 113 -17.21 -24.95 -12.06
CA GLY A 113 -18.65 -24.89 -12.30
C GLY A 113 -19.45 -24.09 -11.26
N MET A 114 -18.78 -23.33 -10.40
CA MET A 114 -19.40 -22.47 -9.38
C MET A 114 -19.62 -21.03 -9.91
N GLY A 115 -20.20 -20.91 -11.10
CA GLY A 115 -20.38 -19.63 -11.79
C GLY A 115 -21.22 -18.62 -11.01
N ASP A 116 -22.30 -19.07 -10.36
CA ASP A 116 -23.19 -18.21 -9.56
C ASP A 116 -22.44 -17.57 -8.39
N LEU A 117 -21.58 -18.35 -7.72
CA LEU A 117 -20.73 -17.84 -6.65
C LEU A 117 -19.75 -16.80 -7.18
N ALA A 118 -19.12 -17.06 -8.32
CA ALA A 118 -18.17 -16.14 -8.92
C ALA A 118 -18.84 -14.80 -9.28
N GLU A 119 -20.03 -14.83 -9.86
CA GLU A 119 -20.78 -13.61 -10.22
C GLU A 119 -21.23 -12.83 -8.98
N GLU A 120 -21.74 -13.52 -7.94
CA GLU A 120 -22.14 -12.90 -6.68
C GLU A 120 -20.95 -12.17 -6.01
N LYS A 121 -19.79 -12.84 -5.95
CA LYS A 121 -18.60 -12.29 -5.30
C LYS A 121 -17.93 -11.21 -6.12
N GLN A 122 -17.89 -11.30 -7.44
CA GLN A 122 -17.35 -10.25 -8.31
C GLN A 122 -18.08 -8.91 -8.08
N LYS A 123 -19.42 -8.93 -8.02
CA LYS A 123 -20.23 -7.73 -7.74
C LYS A 123 -19.94 -7.16 -6.35
N LYS A 124 -19.71 -8.03 -5.36
CA LYS A 124 -19.46 -7.62 -3.97
C LYS A 124 -18.06 -7.03 -3.77
N TRP A 125 -17.05 -7.63 -4.39
CA TRP A 125 -15.65 -7.30 -4.14
C TRP A 125 -15.16 -6.07 -4.90
N ARG A 126 -15.94 -5.53 -5.85
CA ARG A 126 -15.60 -4.33 -6.63
C ARG A 126 -14.16 -4.42 -7.15
N LEU A 127 -13.86 -5.53 -7.80
CA LEU A 127 -12.59 -5.78 -8.47
C LEU A 127 -12.59 -4.97 -9.77
N ASP A 128 -12.52 -3.66 -9.58
CA ASP A 128 -12.49 -2.62 -10.61
C ASP A 128 -11.19 -1.80 -10.43
#